data_AF-A0A8C7DYM4-F1
#
_entry.id   AF-A0A8C7DYM4-F1
#
_cell.length_a   1.000
_cell.length_b   1.000
_cell.length_c   1.000
_cell.angle_alpha   90.00
_cell.angle_beta   90.00
_cell.angle_gamma   90.00
#
_symmetry.space_group_name_H-M   'P 1'
#
loop_
_entity.id
_entity.type
_entity.pdbx_description
1 polymer ?
#
loop_
_entity_poly.entity_id
_entity_poly.type
_entity_poly.pdbx_seq_one_letter_code
_entity_poly.pdbx_strand_id
1 'polypeptide(L)'
;MHTDRNTKCSSCPLSHLSFILSTGVRSVRIDVGKEEVLVEASLTSHEVQGLIGSTGRRAALKGIGGTEQDLGTAVAMIVGSGTVQGVVRFLQLSEERCLIDGTWIMGANNSCFSLCVCLYSCGEHYNPYGRQHGASQDPDRHVGDLGNIVAGPDGRASFRQKDPQLKVWDVIGHSLVVDAGEDDLGRSGHPPLQTDRELQNAKQICACDVVTLWEERGWPGTGRSKTTTETPAAHL
;
A
#
# COMPACT_ATOMS: atom_id res chain seq x y z
N MET A 1 8.33 -4.90 10.54
CA MET A 1 8.47 -5.98 9.52
C MET A 1 8.99 -7.25 10.21
N HIS A 2 8.62 -8.42 9.70
CA HIS A 2 9.06 -9.73 10.18
C HIS A 2 9.87 -10.42 9.11
N THR A 3 10.91 -11.18 9.47
CA THR A 3 11.83 -11.77 8.49
C THR A 3 11.76 -13.30 8.45
N ASP A 4 11.91 -13.90 7.26
CA ASP A 4 11.73 -15.36 7.03
C ASP A 4 12.82 -16.25 7.69
N ARG A 5 12.45 -17.50 7.99
CA ARG A 5 13.14 -18.56 8.77
C ARG A 5 14.36 -19.19 8.12
N ASN A 6 14.85 -18.72 6.97
CA ASN A 6 16.05 -19.33 6.36
C ASN A 6 17.37 -18.86 7.01
N THR A 7 17.33 -18.65 8.33
CA THR A 7 18.37 -18.15 9.21
C THR A 7 18.92 -19.26 10.12
N LYS A 8 18.89 -20.53 9.67
CA LYS A 8 19.60 -21.65 10.32
C LYS A 8 21.13 -21.55 10.20
N CYS A 9 21.67 -20.34 10.24
CA CYS A 9 23.09 -20.10 10.41
C CYS A 9 23.26 -19.37 11.74
N SER A 10 23.86 -20.05 12.71
CA SER A 10 24.19 -19.55 14.05
C SER A 10 25.11 -18.32 14.05
N SER A 11 25.54 -17.86 12.86
CA SER A 11 26.37 -16.68 12.63
C SER A 11 25.67 -15.53 11.86
N CYS A 12 24.36 -15.59 11.60
CA CYS A 12 23.62 -14.54 10.87
C CYS A 12 22.56 -13.80 11.73
N PRO A 13 22.96 -13.17 12.85
CA PRO A 13 22.02 -12.42 13.68
C PRO A 13 21.43 -11.24 12.90
N LEU A 14 20.15 -10.94 13.14
CA LEU A 14 19.48 -9.75 12.62
C LEU A 14 20.24 -8.45 12.99
N SER A 15 21.16 -8.49 13.96
CA SER A 15 22.00 -7.37 14.40
C SER A 15 22.80 -6.66 13.30
N HIS A 16 23.01 -7.28 12.14
CA HIS A 16 23.68 -6.64 10.99
C HIS A 16 22.78 -5.67 10.20
N LEU A 17 21.47 -5.60 10.48
CA LEU A 17 20.56 -4.65 9.83
C LEU A 17 20.75 -3.20 10.33
N SER A 18 21.59 -2.97 11.34
CA SER A 18 21.95 -1.61 11.79
C SER A 18 22.63 -0.77 10.70
N PHE A 19 23.23 -1.41 9.68
CA PHE A 19 23.82 -0.73 8.53
C PHE A 19 22.78 -0.16 7.54
N ILE A 20 21.49 -0.49 7.68
CA ILE A 20 20.40 0.05 6.85
C ILE A 20 20.11 1.53 7.17
N LEU A 21 20.89 2.17 8.05
CA LEU A 21 20.85 3.62 8.24
C LEU A 21 21.27 4.34 6.94
N SER A 22 20.29 4.55 6.06
CA SER A 22 20.37 5.30 4.82
C SER A 22 19.59 6.60 4.95
N THR A 23 19.74 7.49 3.97
CA THR A 23 18.85 8.64 3.82
C THR A 23 17.38 8.18 3.87
N GLY A 24 16.59 8.79 4.75
CA GLY A 24 15.17 8.46 4.94
C GLY A 24 14.87 7.40 6.01
N VAL A 25 15.88 6.73 6.60
CA VAL A 25 15.71 5.85 7.77
C VAL A 25 16.21 6.56 9.02
N ARG A 26 15.31 6.80 9.98
CA ARG A 26 15.61 7.50 11.23
C ARG A 26 16.11 6.55 12.31
N SER A 27 15.47 5.40 12.47
CA SER A 27 15.88 4.42 13.47
C SER A 27 15.50 3.00 13.07
N VAL A 28 16.31 2.03 13.51
CA VAL A 28 16.06 0.60 13.32
C VAL A 28 16.18 -0.08 14.68
N ARG A 29 15.14 -0.80 15.10
CA ARG A 29 15.14 -1.63 16.31
C ARG A 29 14.87 -3.07 15.93
N ILE A 30 15.60 -3.98 16.55
CA ILE A 30 15.63 -5.39 16.16
C ILE A 30 15.34 -6.22 17.39
N ASP A 31 14.27 -6.99 17.33
CA ASP A 31 13.93 -8.00 18.33
C ASP A 31 14.22 -9.37 17.72
N VAL A 32 15.37 -9.95 18.09
CA VAL A 32 15.79 -11.27 17.59
C VAL A 32 14.89 -12.37 18.13
N GLY A 33 14.37 -12.23 19.36
CA GLY A 33 13.50 -13.22 19.97
C GLY A 33 12.15 -13.32 19.28
N LYS A 34 11.64 -12.20 18.76
CA LYS A 34 10.39 -12.13 17.98
C LYS A 34 10.59 -12.19 16.47
N GLU A 35 11.83 -12.24 16.00
CA GLU A 35 12.21 -12.13 14.59
C GLU A 35 11.59 -10.89 13.92
N GLU A 36 11.66 -9.76 14.62
CA GLU A 36 11.00 -8.51 14.23
C GLU A 36 11.97 -7.36 14.08
N VAL A 37 11.70 -6.52 13.10
CA VAL A 37 12.44 -5.30 12.81
C VAL A 37 11.45 -4.14 12.76
N LEU A 38 11.58 -3.21 13.69
CA LEU A 38 10.86 -1.94 13.67
C LEU A 38 11.74 -0.91 12.97
N VAL A 39 11.22 -0.32 11.90
CA VAL A 39 11.92 0.70 11.11
C VAL A 39 11.12 1.98 11.16
N GLU A 40 11.73 3.05 11.66
CA GLU A 40 11.20 4.40 11.59
C GLU A 40 11.79 5.08 10.35
N ALA A 41 10.97 5.34 9.34
CA ALA A 41 11.44 5.86 8.06
C ALA A 41 10.40 6.77 7.38
N SER A 42 10.90 7.73 6.58
CA SER A 42 10.10 8.49 5.63
C SER A 42 9.90 7.76 4.30
N LEU A 43 10.65 6.68 4.07
CA LEU A 43 10.59 5.83 2.88
C LEU A 43 9.27 5.06 2.77
N THR A 44 8.90 4.67 1.56
CA THR A 44 7.79 3.76 1.27
C THR A 44 8.03 2.38 1.87
N SER A 45 6.97 1.62 2.14
CA SER A 45 7.12 0.24 2.62
C SER A 45 7.93 -0.63 1.65
N HIS A 46 7.80 -0.41 0.33
CA HIS A 46 8.55 -1.11 -0.70
C HIS A 46 10.07 -0.85 -0.59
N GLU A 47 10.46 0.42 -0.44
CA GLU A 47 11.88 0.79 -0.29
C GLU A 47 12.48 0.19 0.98
N VAL A 48 11.74 0.22 2.10
CA VAL A 48 12.20 -0.40 3.35
C VAL A 48 12.36 -1.92 3.19
N GLN A 49 11.43 -2.60 2.51
CA GLN A 49 11.59 -4.01 2.20
C GLN A 49 12.78 -4.28 1.27
N GLY A 50 13.02 -3.41 0.28
CA GLY A 50 14.17 -3.47 -0.61
C GLY A 50 15.49 -3.34 0.15
N LEU A 51 15.56 -2.42 1.12
CA LEU A 51 16.72 -2.24 1.99
C LEU A 51 17.00 -3.47 2.86
N ILE A 52 15.97 -4.10 3.43
CA ILE A 52 16.16 -5.36 4.15
C ILE A 52 16.53 -6.48 3.16
N GLY A 53 15.93 -6.47 1.98
CA GLY A 53 16.18 -7.40 0.88
C GLY A 53 17.62 -7.43 0.40
N SER A 54 18.27 -6.26 0.33
CA SER A 54 19.67 -6.13 -0.10
C SER A 54 20.65 -6.84 0.84
N THR A 55 20.24 -7.11 2.08
CA THR A 55 21.01 -7.91 3.04
C THR A 55 20.88 -9.43 2.83
N GLY A 56 20.19 -9.85 1.76
CA GLY A 56 19.87 -11.25 1.50
C GLY A 56 18.71 -11.79 2.33
N ARG A 57 18.02 -10.92 3.08
CA ARG A 57 16.90 -11.31 3.96
C ARG A 57 15.56 -11.11 3.30
N ARG A 58 14.60 -11.96 3.67
CA ARG A 58 13.20 -11.73 3.34
C ARG A 58 12.49 -11.07 4.49
N ALA A 59 11.67 -10.07 4.19
CA ALA A 59 10.87 -9.36 5.17
C ALA A 59 9.43 -9.24 4.67
N ALA A 60 8.48 -9.54 5.54
CA ALA A 60 7.05 -9.29 5.37
C ALA A 60 6.64 -8.12 6.28
N LEU A 61 5.81 -7.22 5.77
CA LEU A 61 5.25 -6.14 6.58
C LEU A 61 4.10 -6.68 7.44
N LYS A 62 4.32 -6.74 8.77
CA LYS A 62 3.28 -7.13 9.75
C LYS A 62 2.34 -5.99 10.15
N GLY A 63 2.83 -4.75 10.14
CA GLY A 63 2.07 -3.60 10.61
C GLY A 63 2.82 -2.29 10.37
N ILE A 64 2.05 -1.21 10.30
CA ILE A 64 2.51 0.17 10.20
C ILE A 64 1.82 0.96 11.33
N GLY A 65 2.55 1.86 11.98
CA GLY A 65 2.03 2.60 13.13
C GLY A 65 2.75 3.93 13.31
N GLY A 66 2.10 4.85 14.01
CA GLY A 66 2.69 6.11 14.45
C GLY A 66 3.44 5.97 15.77
N THR A 67 4.15 7.01 16.16
CA THR A 67 4.76 7.13 17.51
C THR A 67 3.77 7.62 18.56
N GLU A 68 2.64 8.16 18.12
CA GLU A 68 1.56 8.71 18.96
C GLU A 68 0.41 7.69 19.13
N GLN A 69 -0.69 8.14 19.72
CA GLN A 69 -1.89 7.32 19.93
C GLN A 69 -2.34 6.66 18.63
N ASP A 70 -2.78 5.40 18.73
CA ASP A 70 -3.34 4.69 17.57
C ASP A 70 -4.71 5.29 17.22
N LEU A 71 -4.75 6.07 16.16
CA LEU A 71 -5.95 6.74 15.64
C LEU A 71 -6.62 5.94 14.51
N GLY A 72 -6.14 4.72 14.25
CA GLY A 72 -6.73 3.81 13.28
C GLY A 72 -5.85 3.55 12.07
N THR A 73 -5.97 2.32 11.57
CA THR A 73 -5.31 1.85 10.35
C THR A 73 -6.32 1.14 9.45
N ALA A 74 -6.09 1.20 8.14
CA ALA A 74 -6.88 0.46 7.16
C ALA A 74 -5.98 -0.06 6.03
N VAL A 75 -6.41 -1.12 5.37
CA VAL A 75 -5.70 -1.72 4.24
C VAL A 75 -6.71 -1.97 3.12
N ALA A 76 -6.38 -1.53 1.91
CA ALA A 76 -7.10 -1.81 0.69
C ALA A 76 -6.23 -2.65 -0.24
N MET A 77 -6.69 -3.84 -0.63
CA MET A 77 -6.06 -4.64 -1.66
C MET A 77 -6.69 -4.30 -3.00
N ILE A 78 -5.90 -3.82 -3.95
CA ILE A 78 -6.34 -3.50 -5.31
C ILE A 78 -6.17 -4.76 -6.15
N VAL A 79 -7.24 -5.20 -6.82
CA VAL A 79 -7.20 -6.36 -7.72
C VAL A 79 -7.89 -5.95 -9.03
N GLY A 80 -7.13 -6.04 -10.12
CA GLY A 80 -7.61 -5.78 -11.47
C GLY A 80 -7.66 -7.00 -12.36
N SER A 81 -8.00 -6.78 -13.62
CA SER A 81 -7.83 -7.80 -14.67
C SER A 81 -6.35 -8.11 -14.91
N GLY A 82 -6.03 -9.39 -15.12
CA GLY A 82 -4.68 -9.83 -15.48
C GLY A 82 -3.70 -9.80 -14.31
N THR A 83 -2.60 -9.08 -14.47
CA THR A 83 -1.48 -9.04 -13.53
C THR A 83 -1.58 -7.89 -12.52
N VAL A 84 -2.64 -7.07 -12.61
CA VAL A 84 -2.72 -5.86 -11.82
C VAL A 84 -3.14 -6.16 -10.39
N GLN A 85 -2.20 -5.96 -9.46
CA GLN A 85 -2.42 -6.25 -8.04
C GLN A 85 -1.65 -5.28 -7.17
N GLY A 86 -2.25 -4.87 -6.07
CA GLY A 86 -1.68 -3.86 -5.18
C GLY A 86 -2.19 -3.91 -3.76
N VAL A 87 -1.46 -3.25 -2.87
CA VAL A 87 -1.91 -2.97 -1.51
C VAL A 87 -1.63 -1.52 -1.18
N VAL A 88 -2.66 -0.83 -0.69
CA VAL A 88 -2.59 0.52 -0.15
C VAL A 88 -2.97 0.47 1.31
N ARG A 89 -2.18 1.14 2.14
CA ARG A 89 -2.32 1.17 3.60
C ARG A 89 -2.57 2.61 4.02
N PHE A 90 -3.53 2.77 4.91
CA PHE A 90 -3.87 4.04 5.53
C PHE A 90 -3.50 3.96 7.01
N LEU A 91 -2.85 5.01 7.51
CA LEU A 91 -2.49 5.17 8.91
C LEU A 91 -2.85 6.59 9.34
N GLN A 92 -3.75 6.72 10.29
CA GLN A 92 -4.08 8.02 10.86
C GLN A 92 -2.96 8.43 11.83
N LEU A 93 -2.17 9.43 11.45
CA LEU A 93 -1.05 9.93 12.26
C LEU A 93 -1.51 10.94 13.33
N SER A 94 -2.50 11.76 12.99
CA SER A 94 -3.17 12.73 13.87
C SER A 94 -4.58 12.97 13.37
N GLU A 95 -5.44 13.67 14.11
CA GLU A 95 -6.77 14.06 13.61
C GLU A 95 -6.71 14.86 12.31
N GLU A 96 -5.59 15.50 11.99
CA GLU A 96 -5.40 16.35 10.80
C GLU A 96 -4.52 15.70 9.73
N ARG A 97 -4.11 14.43 9.88
CA ARG A 97 -3.14 13.83 8.96
C ARG A 97 -3.30 12.32 8.82
N CYS A 98 -3.66 11.88 7.62
CA CYS A 98 -3.62 10.48 7.21
C CYS A 98 -2.39 10.21 6.34
N LEU A 99 -1.60 9.21 6.70
CA LEU A 99 -0.55 8.66 5.86
C LEU A 99 -1.14 7.59 4.94
N ILE A 100 -0.82 7.67 3.65
CA ILE A 100 -1.21 6.70 2.63
C ILE A 100 0.08 6.12 2.05
N ASP A 101 0.24 4.81 2.14
CA ASP A 101 1.42 4.08 1.69
C ASP A 101 0.97 2.93 0.78
N GLY A 102 1.32 3.01 -0.50
CA GLY A 102 0.82 2.11 -1.52
C GLY A 102 1.93 1.48 -2.34
N THR A 103 1.71 0.23 -2.73
CA THR A 103 2.56 -0.49 -3.68
C THR A 103 1.70 -1.38 -4.55
N TRP A 104 1.89 -1.32 -5.85
CA TRP A 104 1.20 -2.20 -6.78
C TRP A 104 2.01 -2.50 -8.03
N ILE A 105 1.64 -3.58 -8.71
CA ILE A 105 2.26 -4.08 -9.93
C ILE A 105 1.20 -3.98 -11.02
N MET A 106 1.51 -3.26 -12.10
CA MET A 106 0.55 -3.00 -13.21
C MET A 106 0.88 -3.84 -14.45
N GLY A 107 2.14 -4.22 -14.65
CA GLY A 107 2.61 -4.81 -15.91
C GLY A 107 2.69 -3.83 -17.09
N ALA A 108 2.14 -2.61 -16.95
CA ALA A 108 2.31 -1.49 -17.87
C ALA A 108 3.41 -0.54 -17.35
N ASN A 109 4.38 -0.22 -18.22
CA ASN A 109 5.57 0.56 -17.87
C ASN A 109 5.36 2.04 -18.17
N ASN A 110 5.89 2.93 -17.31
CA ASN A 110 5.89 4.38 -17.50
C ASN A 110 4.50 5.00 -17.73
N SER A 111 3.50 4.53 -16.99
CA SER A 111 2.13 5.04 -17.07
C SER A 111 1.76 5.83 -15.81
N CYS A 112 0.92 6.84 -15.99
CA CYS A 112 0.34 7.65 -14.93
C CYS A 112 -1.11 7.18 -14.68
N PHE A 113 -1.52 7.10 -13.42
CA PHE A 113 -2.82 6.58 -13.00
C PHE A 113 -3.44 7.50 -11.96
N SER A 114 -4.74 7.77 -12.06
CA SER A 114 -5.48 8.45 -11.00
C SER A 114 -5.77 7.49 -9.84
N LEU A 115 -5.74 8.01 -8.62
CA LEU A 115 -6.10 7.30 -7.39
C LEU A 115 -7.19 8.08 -6.66
N CYS A 116 -8.27 7.40 -6.26
CA CYS A 116 -9.35 8.01 -5.52
C CYS A 116 -10.06 7.06 -4.54
N VAL A 117 -10.59 7.61 -3.45
CA VAL A 117 -11.56 6.93 -2.59
C VAL A 117 -12.97 7.30 -3.03
N CYS A 118 -13.81 6.31 -3.25
CA CYS A 118 -15.15 6.50 -3.79
C CYS A 118 -16.24 5.93 -2.89
N LEU A 119 -17.50 6.28 -3.18
CA LEU A 119 -18.66 5.83 -2.39
C LEU A 119 -19.09 4.38 -2.69
N TYR A 120 -18.98 3.49 -1.70
CA TYR A 120 -19.49 2.10 -1.71
C TYR A 120 -18.83 1.10 -2.66
N SER A 121 -19.31 0.95 -3.90
CA SER A 121 -18.86 -0.07 -4.86
C SER A 121 -18.69 0.35 -6.35
N CYS A 122 -18.51 1.59 -6.82
CA CYS A 122 -18.08 2.79 -6.12
C CYS A 122 -18.44 4.16 -6.73
N GLY A 123 -19.70 4.39 -7.15
CA GLY A 123 -20.31 5.74 -7.22
C GLY A 123 -19.44 6.92 -7.72
N GLU A 124 -19.59 8.08 -7.11
CA GLU A 124 -18.70 9.25 -7.33
C GLU A 124 -17.53 9.22 -6.33
N HIS A 125 -16.54 10.09 -6.55
CA HIS A 125 -15.48 10.35 -5.57
C HIS A 125 -16.08 10.75 -4.21
N TYR A 126 -15.44 10.35 -3.12
CA TYR A 126 -15.92 10.66 -1.78
C TYR A 126 -15.89 12.19 -1.54
N ASN A 127 -17.08 12.80 -1.55
CA ASN A 127 -17.25 14.25 -1.48
C ASN A 127 -18.30 14.65 -0.41
N PRO A 128 -18.00 14.50 0.89
CA PRO A 128 -18.94 14.83 1.96
C PRO A 128 -19.27 16.33 2.04
N TYR A 129 -18.43 17.19 1.45
CA TYR A 129 -18.55 18.65 1.53
C TYR A 129 -19.08 19.32 0.26
N GLY A 130 -19.45 18.54 -0.77
CA GLY A 130 -19.97 19.08 -2.04
C GLY A 130 -18.99 20.01 -2.78
N ARG A 131 -17.69 19.74 -2.65
CA ARG A 131 -16.59 20.51 -3.27
C ARG A 131 -16.40 20.13 -4.73
N GLN A 132 -15.62 20.91 -5.45
CA GLN A 132 -15.21 20.55 -6.81
C GLN A 132 -14.11 19.48 -6.78
N HIS A 133 -13.85 18.87 -7.93
CA HIS A 133 -12.71 17.97 -8.09
C HIS A 133 -11.39 18.76 -8.11
N GLY A 134 -10.32 18.22 -7.52
CA GLY A 134 -9.02 18.89 -7.46
C GLY A 134 -7.85 17.97 -7.13
N ALA A 135 -6.64 18.53 -7.06
CA ALA A 135 -5.44 17.80 -6.66
C ALA A 135 -5.46 17.46 -5.16
N SER A 136 -4.77 16.41 -4.72
CA SER A 136 -4.75 16.00 -3.29
C SER A 136 -4.26 17.08 -2.29
N GLN A 137 -3.52 18.08 -2.78
CA GLN A 137 -3.04 19.23 -1.99
C GLN A 137 -3.95 20.45 -2.05
N ASP A 138 -4.97 20.44 -2.90
CA ASP A 138 -5.90 21.57 -3.01
C ASP A 138 -6.82 21.61 -1.79
N PRO A 139 -7.06 22.80 -1.21
CA PRO A 139 -7.97 22.94 -0.07
C PRO A 139 -9.43 22.72 -0.50
N ASP A 140 -9.77 23.08 -1.73
CA ASP A 140 -11.08 22.85 -2.34
C ASP A 140 -10.98 21.69 -3.33
N ARG A 141 -11.37 20.50 -2.89
CA ARG A 141 -11.35 19.24 -3.63
C ARG A 141 -12.34 18.24 -3.04
N HIS A 142 -12.61 17.13 -3.72
CA HIS A 142 -13.24 16.00 -3.05
C HIS A 142 -12.28 15.39 -2.03
N VAL A 143 -12.79 14.97 -0.87
CA VAL A 143 -11.96 14.33 0.17
C VAL A 143 -11.30 13.07 -0.37
N GLY A 144 -11.99 12.34 -1.25
CA GLY A 144 -11.49 11.16 -1.94
C GLY A 144 -10.49 11.40 -3.06
N ASP A 145 -10.21 12.63 -3.47
CA ASP A 145 -9.23 12.91 -4.54
C ASP A 145 -7.79 12.71 -4.01
N LEU A 146 -7.13 11.63 -4.42
CA LEU A 146 -5.76 11.33 -3.99
C LEU A 146 -4.70 11.68 -5.05
N GLY A 147 -5.12 12.06 -6.25
CA GLY A 147 -4.27 12.54 -7.34
C GLY A 147 -3.63 11.41 -8.14
N ASN A 148 -2.51 11.71 -8.79
CA ASN A 148 -1.83 10.80 -9.71
C ASN A 148 -0.69 10.01 -9.09
N ILE A 149 -0.58 8.74 -9.47
CA ILE A 149 0.53 7.84 -9.15
C ILE A 149 1.23 7.40 -10.42
N VAL A 150 2.56 7.41 -10.41
CA VAL A 150 3.40 7.06 -11.56
C VAL A 150 3.99 5.65 -11.38
N ALA A 151 3.78 4.78 -12.36
CA ALA A 151 4.46 3.50 -12.44
C ALA A 151 5.86 3.64 -13.05
N GLY A 152 6.84 3.02 -12.41
CA GLY A 152 8.22 2.98 -12.87
C GLY A 152 8.45 2.11 -14.11
N PRO A 153 9.72 1.99 -14.56
CA PRO A 153 10.10 1.24 -15.75
C PRO A 153 9.89 -0.27 -15.62
N ASP A 154 9.81 -0.77 -14.38
CA ASP A 154 9.59 -2.17 -14.03
C ASP A 154 8.09 -2.51 -13.90
N GLY A 155 7.21 -1.57 -14.26
CA GLY A 155 5.76 -1.71 -14.16
C GLY A 155 5.25 -1.73 -12.72
N ARG A 156 6.06 -1.27 -11.76
CA ARG A 156 5.68 -1.12 -10.35
C ARG A 156 5.47 0.34 -10.00
N ALA A 157 4.44 0.62 -9.22
CA ALA A 157 4.28 1.91 -8.56
C ALA A 157 4.47 1.72 -7.05
N SER A 158 5.23 2.61 -6.44
CA SER A 158 5.35 2.73 -4.98
C SER A 158 5.25 4.21 -4.63
N PHE A 159 4.36 4.53 -3.70
CA PHE A 159 4.13 5.91 -3.29
C PHE A 159 3.85 5.99 -1.80
N ARG A 160 4.15 7.17 -1.26
CA ARG A 160 3.80 7.55 0.10
C ARG A 160 3.40 9.01 0.11
N GLN A 161 2.19 9.29 0.56
CA GLN A 161 1.68 10.65 0.67
C GLN A 161 0.98 10.89 2.00
N LYS A 162 0.90 12.16 2.39
CA LYS A 162 0.17 12.63 3.56
C LYS A 162 -1.00 13.45 3.09
N ASP A 163 -2.18 13.13 3.60
CA ASP A 163 -3.42 13.79 3.26
C ASP A 163 -3.99 14.50 4.51
N PRO A 164 -4.26 15.82 4.43
CA PRO A 164 -4.80 16.56 5.58
C PRO A 164 -6.31 16.41 5.74
N GLN A 165 -7.04 16.06 4.68
CA GLN A 165 -8.51 16.00 4.67
C GLN A 165 -9.03 14.59 4.91
N LEU A 166 -8.37 13.57 4.34
CA LEU A 166 -8.76 12.17 4.48
C LEU A 166 -8.60 11.70 5.94
N LYS A 167 -9.59 10.97 6.43
CA LYS A 167 -9.54 10.28 7.73
C LYS A 167 -9.79 8.79 7.54
N VAL A 168 -9.06 7.96 8.27
CA VAL A 168 -9.20 6.49 8.20
C VAL A 168 -10.63 6.06 8.52
N TRP A 169 -11.23 6.58 9.59
CA TRP A 169 -12.60 6.20 9.99
C TRP A 169 -13.67 6.64 8.99
N ASP A 170 -13.42 7.69 8.20
CA ASP A 170 -14.35 8.17 7.17
C ASP A 170 -14.28 7.34 5.88
N VAL A 171 -13.19 6.60 5.66
CA VAL A 171 -12.99 5.81 4.43
C VAL A 171 -13.15 4.31 4.63
N ILE A 172 -13.31 3.84 5.87
CA ILE A 172 -13.67 2.44 6.13
C ILE A 172 -15.03 2.15 5.51
N GLY A 173 -15.10 1.08 4.72
CA GLY A 173 -16.31 0.68 4.01
C GLY A 173 -16.49 1.33 2.63
N HIS A 174 -15.62 2.27 2.26
CA HIS A 174 -15.51 2.82 0.90
C HIS A 174 -14.62 1.94 0.00
N SER A 175 -14.58 2.24 -1.30
CA SER A 175 -13.60 1.59 -2.20
C SER A 175 -12.50 2.55 -2.59
N LEU A 176 -11.31 1.98 -2.77
CA LEU A 176 -10.17 2.61 -3.39
C LEU A 176 -10.15 2.18 -4.86
N VAL A 177 -10.14 3.16 -5.75
CA VAL A 177 -10.14 2.98 -7.20
C VAL A 177 -8.85 3.52 -7.77
N VAL A 178 -8.30 2.78 -8.74
CA VAL A 178 -7.20 3.26 -9.59
C VAL A 178 -7.71 3.26 -11.02
N ASP A 179 -7.71 4.44 -11.63
CA ASP A 179 -8.19 4.64 -12.99
C ASP A 179 -7.01 4.70 -13.97
N ALA A 180 -7.23 4.17 -15.16
CA ALA A 180 -6.26 4.24 -16.24
C ALA A 180 -6.16 5.67 -16.76
N GLY A 181 -4.93 6.19 -16.76
CA GLY A 181 -4.64 7.53 -17.29
C GLY A 181 -4.42 8.56 -16.19
N GLU A 182 -3.90 9.69 -16.65
CA GLU A 182 -3.56 10.83 -15.79
C GLU A 182 -4.82 11.65 -15.49
N ASP A 183 -5.07 11.88 -14.21
CA ASP A 183 -6.05 12.84 -13.72
C ASP A 183 -5.60 14.27 -14.07
N ASP A 184 -6.50 15.08 -14.60
CA ASP A 184 -6.23 16.49 -14.89
C ASP A 184 -6.27 17.39 -13.64
N LEU A 185 -6.71 16.83 -12.50
CA LEU A 185 -6.77 17.49 -11.20
C LEU A 185 -7.70 18.71 -11.18
N GLY A 186 -8.80 18.64 -11.95
CA GLY A 186 -9.80 19.71 -12.07
C GLY A 186 -9.37 20.88 -12.93
N ARG A 187 -8.27 20.76 -13.69
CA ARG A 187 -7.66 21.88 -14.43
C ARG A 187 -8.15 22.04 -15.86
N SER A 188 -8.77 21.02 -16.42
CA SER A 188 -9.25 21.05 -17.80
C SER A 188 -10.69 21.62 -17.93
N GLY A 189 -11.41 21.76 -16.80
CA GLY A 189 -12.83 22.11 -16.79
C GLY A 189 -13.75 20.95 -17.18
N HIS A 190 -13.21 19.74 -17.39
CA HIS A 190 -13.99 18.52 -17.56
C HIS A 190 -14.35 17.91 -16.19
N PRO A 191 -15.50 17.20 -16.09
CA PRO A 191 -15.77 16.41 -14.90
C PRO A 191 -14.68 15.36 -14.68
N PRO A 192 -14.43 14.92 -13.44
CA PRO A 192 -13.42 13.90 -13.14
C PRO A 192 -13.59 12.67 -14.03
N LEU A 193 -12.48 12.05 -14.43
CA LEU A 193 -12.47 10.85 -15.26
C LEU A 193 -13.37 9.77 -14.64
N GLN A 194 -14.54 9.57 -15.24
CA GLN A 194 -15.47 8.47 -14.90
C GLN A 194 -15.36 7.29 -15.87
N THR A 195 -14.50 7.41 -16.88
CA THR A 195 -14.35 6.44 -17.96
C THR A 195 -13.26 5.44 -17.62
N ASP A 196 -13.65 4.16 -17.60
CA ASP A 196 -12.81 2.97 -17.47
C ASP A 196 -12.12 2.77 -16.11
N ARG A 197 -12.95 2.48 -15.09
CA ARG A 197 -12.52 1.98 -13.77
C ARG A 197 -11.91 0.59 -13.87
N GLU A 198 -10.63 0.55 -14.23
CA GLU A 198 -9.93 -0.71 -14.47
C GLU A 198 -9.68 -1.51 -13.19
N LEU A 199 -9.48 -0.85 -12.04
CA LEU A 199 -8.96 -1.48 -10.84
C LEU A 199 -9.75 -1.08 -9.59
N GLN A 200 -10.22 -2.08 -8.86
CA GLN A 200 -11.03 -1.86 -7.65
C GLN A 200 -10.48 -2.72 -6.51
N ASN A 201 -10.67 -2.27 -5.28
CA ASN A 201 -10.43 -3.14 -4.14
C ASN A 201 -11.58 -4.14 -3.97
N ALA A 202 -11.28 -5.43 -4.13
CA ALA A 202 -12.20 -6.48 -3.70
C ALA A 202 -12.25 -6.46 -2.16
N LYS A 203 -13.45 -6.21 -1.59
CA LYS A 203 -13.64 -6.23 -0.14
C LYS A 203 -13.54 -7.67 0.36
N GLN A 204 -12.34 -8.07 0.82
CA GLN A 204 -12.15 -9.29 1.60
C GLN A 204 -11.99 -8.91 3.07
N ILE A 205 -12.96 -9.33 3.89
CA ILE A 205 -12.85 -9.27 5.36
C ILE A 205 -12.01 -10.48 5.79
N CYS A 206 -10.71 -10.28 5.98
CA CYS A 206 -9.85 -11.31 6.55
C CYS A 206 -9.90 -11.24 8.08
N ALA A 207 -10.82 -11.98 8.68
CA ALA A 207 -10.90 -12.16 10.13
C ALA A 207 -10.27 -13.50 10.52
N CYS A 208 -8.93 -13.60 10.53
CA CYS A 208 -8.17 -14.71 11.13
C CYS A 208 -6.71 -14.26 11.41
N ASP A 209 -6.10 -14.80 12.48
CA ASP A 209 -4.77 -14.51 13.04
C ASP A 209 -3.69 -14.10 12.03
N VAL A 210 -3.03 -12.94 12.27
CA VAL A 210 -1.87 -12.36 11.56
C VAL A 210 -1.52 -13.06 10.24
N VAL A 211 -2.42 -12.94 9.26
CA VAL A 211 -2.14 -13.40 7.90
C VAL A 211 -1.35 -12.28 7.21
N THR A 212 -0.20 -12.61 6.64
CA THR A 212 0.47 -11.73 5.67
C THR A 212 -0.49 -11.53 4.50
N LEU A 213 -1.20 -10.40 4.47
CA LEU A 213 -2.22 -10.09 3.46
C LEU A 213 -1.62 -10.03 2.05
N TRP A 214 -0.33 -9.72 1.93
CA TRP A 214 0.37 -9.66 0.66
C TRP A 214 1.88 -9.79 0.85
N GLU A 215 2.53 -10.58 -0.02
CA GLU A 215 3.99 -10.67 -0.13
C GLU A 215 4.43 -10.21 -1.53
N GLU A 216 5.17 -9.10 -1.59
CA GLU A 216 5.49 -8.37 -2.84
C GLU A 216 6.36 -9.14 -3.84
N ARG A 217 6.94 -10.28 -3.40
CA ARG A 217 7.85 -11.14 -4.15
C ARG A 217 7.24 -12.47 -4.61
N GLY A 218 5.95 -12.71 -4.38
CA GLY A 218 5.25 -13.93 -4.87
C GLY A 218 5.09 -14.04 -6.39
N TRP A 219 5.76 -13.19 -7.18
CA TRP A 219 5.73 -13.21 -8.64
C TRP A 219 6.54 -14.39 -9.21
N PRO A 220 5.94 -15.28 -10.02
CA PRO A 220 6.65 -16.37 -10.69
C PRO A 220 7.33 -15.85 -11.96
N GLY A 221 8.25 -14.90 -11.82
CA GLY A 221 9.13 -14.42 -12.90
C GLY A 221 10.45 -15.16 -12.96
N THR A 222 10.75 -15.99 -11.96
CA THR A 222 11.91 -16.89 -11.95
C THR A 222 11.38 -18.32 -11.77
N GLY A 223 11.69 -19.17 -12.75
CA GLY A 223 11.02 -20.45 -12.96
C GLY A 223 11.06 -21.39 -11.75
N ARG A 224 9.93 -21.51 -11.06
CA ARG A 224 9.65 -22.63 -10.15
C ARG A 224 8.25 -23.16 -10.40
N SER A 225 8.21 -24.42 -10.84
CA SER A 225 7.00 -25.19 -11.09
C SER A 225 6.12 -25.23 -9.84
N LYS A 226 4.82 -24.92 -10.02
CA LYS A 226 3.81 -25.04 -8.97
C LYS A 226 3.67 -26.51 -8.60
N THR A 227 4.05 -26.88 -7.39
CA THR A 227 3.56 -28.13 -6.78
C THR A 227 2.17 -27.82 -6.25
N THR A 228 1.17 -28.43 -6.88
CA THR A 228 -0.23 -28.42 -6.44
C THR A 228 -0.30 -28.88 -4.99
N THR A 229 -0.79 -28.01 -4.10
CA THR A 229 -1.26 -28.42 -2.79
C THR A 229 -2.77 -28.22 -2.81
N GLU A 230 -3.50 -29.32 -2.76
CA GLU A 230 -4.97 -29.36 -2.75
C GLU A 230 -5.51 -28.53 -1.59
N THR A 231 -6.51 -27.70 -1.88
CA THR A 231 -7.29 -26.97 -0.89
C THR A 231 -8.21 -27.95 -0.17
N PRO A 232 -8.15 -28.11 1.17
CA PRO A 232 -9.15 -28.90 1.87
C PRO A 232 -10.49 -28.16 1.83
N ALA A 233 -11.57 -28.90 1.55
CA ALA A 233 -12.92 -28.38 1.57
C ALA A 233 -13.29 -27.91 2.99
N ALA A 234 -13.83 -26.69 3.08
CA ALA A 234 -14.47 -26.20 4.28
C ALA A 234 -15.85 -26.87 4.41
N HIS A 235 -16.04 -27.64 5.47
CA HIS A 235 -17.37 -27.97 5.97
C HIS A 235 -17.74 -26.96 7.06
N LEU A 236 -19.04 -26.62 7.07
CA LEU A 236 -19.73 -25.70 7.98
C LEU A 236 -19.38 -25.92 9.45
#